data_AF-A0A7X9FC47-F1
#
_entry.id   AF-A0A7X9FC47-F1
#
_cell.length_a   1.000
_cell.length_b   1.000
_cell.length_c   1.000
_cell.angle_alpha   90.00
_cell.angle_beta   90.00
_cell.angle_gamma   90.00
#
_symmetry.space_group_name_H-M   'P 1'
#
loop_
_entity.id
_entity.type
_entity.pdbx_description
1 polymer ?
#
loop_
_entity_poly.entity_id
_entity_poly.type
_entity_poly.pdbx_seq_one_letter_code
_entity_poly.pdbx_strand_id
1 'polypeptide(L)'
;TLRGSVSADHNTWSGILYNGEKFFHAPVYQITHIVDRVGGGDSFMGGLIYGLLSFHGDDQKALNFAVAASCLKHTIHGDFNLVSVEEVEQLMKGDASGRVVR
;
A
#
# COMPACT_ATOMS: atom_id res chain seq x y z
N THR A 1 2.06 1.95 9.57
CA THR A 1 0.79 2.00 8.82
C THR A 1 -0.28 2.69 9.65
N LEU A 2 -1.23 3.36 9.00
CA LEU A 2 -2.46 3.91 9.59
C LEU A 2 -3.65 3.15 9.02
N ARG A 3 -4.59 2.73 9.88
CA ARG A 3 -5.72 1.88 9.50
C ARG A 3 -7.01 2.48 10.07
N GLY A 4 -8.01 2.67 9.23
CA GLY A 4 -9.36 3.03 9.67
C GLY A 4 -10.34 1.93 9.29
N SER A 5 -11.26 1.60 10.21
CA SER A 5 -12.34 0.66 9.92
C SER A 5 -13.64 1.43 9.75
N VAL A 6 -14.25 1.34 8.56
CA VAL A 6 -15.57 1.90 8.28
C VAL A 6 -16.62 0.80 8.39
N SER A 7 -16.37 -0.35 7.76
CA SER A 7 -17.18 -1.58 7.87
C SER A 7 -16.31 -2.82 7.66
N ALA A 8 -16.91 -4.02 7.64
CA ALA A 8 -16.19 -5.27 7.36
C ALA A 8 -15.53 -5.27 5.96
N ASP A 9 -16.19 -4.65 4.98
CA ASP A 9 -15.76 -4.64 3.58
C ASP A 9 -15.10 -3.32 3.17
N HIS A 10 -15.17 -2.29 4.02
CA HIS A 10 -14.63 -0.95 3.75
C HIS A 10 -13.67 -0.50 4.85
N ASN A 11 -12.39 -0.42 4.52
CA ASN A 11 -11.35 0.14 5.38
C ASN A 11 -10.55 1.24 4.67
N THR A 12 -9.89 2.08 5.47
CA THR A 12 -8.89 3.02 4.99
C THR A 12 -7.49 2.52 5.30
N TRP A 13 -6.57 2.75 4.37
CA TRP A 13 -5.19 2.31 4.49
C TRP A 13 -4.20 3.40 4.11
N SER A 14 -3.23 3.66 4.98
CA SER A 14 -2.16 4.64 4.76
C SER A 14 -0.90 4.28 5.54
N GLY A 15 0.13 5.11 5.46
CA GLY A 15 1.44 4.88 6.06
C GLY A 15 2.13 6.19 6.43
N ILE A 16 2.97 6.10 7.46
CA ILE A 16 3.93 7.14 7.84
C ILE A 16 5.30 6.48 7.83
N LEU A 17 6.29 7.16 7.26
CA LEU A 17 7.71 6.82 7.33
C LEU A 17 8.45 7.94 8.04
N TYR A 18 9.34 7.60 8.97
CA TYR A 18 10.29 8.53 9.56
C TYR A 18 11.69 8.08 9.18
N ASN A 19 12.46 8.95 8.53
CA ASN A 19 13.81 8.62 8.06
C ASN A 19 14.93 9.06 9.02
N GLY A 20 14.59 9.53 10.22
CA GLY A 20 15.52 10.11 11.19
C GLY A 20 15.61 11.64 11.15
N GLU A 21 15.08 12.28 10.11
CA GLU A 21 15.08 13.75 9.98
C GLU A 21 13.65 14.29 9.83
N LYS A 22 12.83 13.66 8.98
CA LYS A 22 11.48 14.13 8.69
C LYS A 22 10.47 12.99 8.58
N PHE A 23 9.21 13.34 8.78
CA PHE A 23 8.07 12.46 8.58
C PHE A 23 7.54 12.59 7.15
N PHE A 24 7.23 11.45 6.55
CA PHE A 24 6.55 11.32 5.27
C PHE A 24 5.20 10.71 5.50
N HIS A 25 4.21 11.18 4.75
CA HIS A 25 2.83 10.72 4.83
C HIS A 25 2.41 10.19 3.47
N ALA A 26 1.88 8.97 3.43
CA ALA A 26 1.31 8.42 2.22
C ALA A 26 -0.11 8.97 1.99
N PRO A 27 -0.63 8.89 0.76
CA PRO A 27 -2.05 9.00 0.51
C PRO A 27 -2.88 8.01 1.36
N VAL A 28 -4.16 8.30 1.50
CA VAL A 28 -5.12 7.38 2.12
C VAL A 28 -5.89 6.68 1.02
N TYR A 29 -5.76 5.35 0.94
CA TYR A 29 -6.55 4.54 0.04
C TYR A 29 -7.86 4.10 0.69
N GLN A 30 -8.93 4.10 -0.10
CA GLN A 30 -10.21 3.51 0.26
C GLN A 30 -10.26 2.09 -0.29
N ILE A 31 -10.26 1.11 0.61
CA ILE A 31 -10.38 -0.31 0.26
C ILE A 31 -11.83 -0.71 0.46
N THR A 32 -12.63 -0.69 -0.60
CA THR A 32 -14.09 -0.92 -0.55
C THR A 32 -14.51 -2.36 -0.85
N HIS A 33 -13.56 -3.20 -1.27
CA HIS A 33 -13.80 -4.58 -1.69
C HIS A 33 -12.74 -5.50 -1.09
N ILE A 34 -12.72 -5.57 0.24
CA ILE A 34 -11.75 -6.40 0.97
C ILE A 34 -12.08 -7.87 0.73
N VAL A 35 -11.08 -8.61 0.26
CA VAL A 35 -11.13 -10.07 0.07
C VAL A 35 -10.46 -10.78 1.25
N ASP A 36 -9.33 -10.24 1.71
CA ASP A 36 -8.59 -10.74 2.87
C ASP A 36 -7.85 -9.58 3.55
N ARG A 37 -7.58 -9.70 4.86
CA ARG A 37 -6.84 -8.69 5.65
C ARG A 37 -5.48 -9.21 6.13
N VAL A 38 -5.23 -10.51 6.04
CA VAL A 38 -3.98 -11.12 6.50
C VAL A 38 -2.85 -10.77 5.52
N GLY A 39 -1.64 -10.58 6.06
CA GLY A 39 -0.45 -10.26 5.27
C GLY A 39 -0.33 -8.81 4.79
N GLY A 40 -1.30 -7.92 5.09
CA GLY A 40 -1.23 -6.51 4.68
C GLY A 40 -0.02 -5.77 5.28
N GLY A 41 0.36 -6.09 6.51
CA GLY A 41 1.56 -5.51 7.15
C GLY A 41 2.86 -5.98 6.52
N ASP A 42 2.99 -7.28 6.25
CA ASP A 42 4.17 -7.87 5.61
C ASP A 42 4.32 -7.35 4.17
N SER A 43 3.19 -7.22 3.47
CA SER A 43 3.12 -6.61 2.13
C SER A 43 3.58 -5.16 2.13
N PHE A 44 3.23 -4.39 3.17
CA PHE A 44 3.71 -3.02 3.33
C PHE A 44 5.23 -2.99 3.54
N MET A 45 5.77 -3.83 4.43
CA MET A 45 7.20 -3.86 4.69
C MET A 45 8.01 -4.34 3.48
N GLY A 46 7.53 -5.38 2.78
CA GLY A 46 8.14 -5.85 1.54
C GLY A 46 8.13 -4.78 0.46
N GLY A 47 7.00 -4.08 0.27
CA GLY A 47 6.90 -2.95 -0.64
C GLY A 47 7.80 -1.77 -0.25
N LEU A 48 7.97 -1.50 1.03
CA LEU A 48 8.85 -0.43 1.52
C LEU A 48 10.33 -0.76 1.27
N ILE A 49 10.76 -1.98 1.57
CA ILE A 49 12.12 -2.44 1.28
C ILE A 49 12.40 -2.34 -0.22
N TYR A 50 11.49 -2.85 -1.05
CA TYR A 50 11.59 -2.73 -2.51
C TYR A 50 11.69 -1.26 -2.95
N GLY A 51 10.81 -0.40 -2.42
CA GLY A 51 10.76 1.02 -2.75
C GLY A 51 12.05 1.76 -2.38
N LEU A 52 12.60 1.53 -1.19
CA LEU A 52 13.86 2.13 -0.74
C LEU A 52 15.06 1.69 -1.59
N LEU A 53 15.05 0.43 -2.05
CA LEU A 53 16.08 -0.10 -2.93
C LEU A 53 15.94 0.35 -4.39
N SER A 54 14.73 0.63 -4.86
CA SER A 54 14.45 0.96 -6.27
C SER A 54 14.38 2.46 -6.54
N PHE A 55 13.96 3.25 -5.55
CA PHE A 55 13.76 4.70 -5.65
C PHE A 55 14.77 5.44 -4.77
N HIS A 56 16.06 5.25 -5.07
CA HIS A 56 17.15 5.81 -4.27
C HIS A 56 16.97 7.31 -3.99
N GLY A 57 16.92 7.66 -2.70
CA GLY A 57 16.78 9.03 -2.23
C GLY A 57 15.35 9.61 -2.27
N ASP A 58 14.36 8.82 -2.69
CA ASP A 58 12.95 9.22 -2.73
C ASP A 58 12.10 8.39 -1.76
N ASP A 59 12.29 8.67 -0.47
CA ASP A 59 11.57 8.06 0.65
C ASP A 59 10.04 8.23 0.52
N GLN A 60 9.56 9.33 -0.07
CA GLN A 60 8.14 9.57 -0.28
C GLN A 60 7.57 8.59 -1.31
N LYS A 61 8.28 8.39 -2.42
CA LYS A 61 7.87 7.43 -3.45
C LYS A 61 7.97 6.00 -2.94
N ALA A 62 9.01 5.67 -2.17
CA ALA A 62 9.13 4.37 -1.50
C ALA A 62 7.95 4.10 -0.56
N LEU A 63 7.56 5.09 0.26
CA LEU A 63 6.38 4.99 1.12
C LEU A 63 5.07 4.83 0.32
N ASN A 64 4.90 5.62 -0.75
CA ASN A 64 3.70 5.53 -1.59
C ASN A 64 3.58 4.14 -2.24
N PHE A 65 4.68 3.59 -2.73
CA PHE A 65 4.73 2.24 -3.29
C PHE A 65 4.36 1.19 -2.25
N ALA A 66 4.92 1.27 -1.04
CA ALA A 66 4.61 0.36 0.06
C ALA A 66 3.12 0.34 0.43
N VAL A 67 2.51 1.51 0.51
CA VAL A 67 1.08 1.64 0.82
C VAL A 67 0.21 1.11 -0.33
N ALA A 68 0.55 1.41 -1.58
CA ALA A 68 -0.18 0.91 -2.75
C ALA A 68 -0.10 -0.62 -2.87
N ALA A 69 1.09 -1.21 -2.70
CA ALA A 69 1.29 -2.67 -2.72
C ALA A 69 0.48 -3.37 -1.62
N SER A 70 0.50 -2.79 -0.42
CA SER A 70 -0.27 -3.29 0.71
C SER A 70 -1.79 -3.09 0.54
N CYS A 71 -2.22 -2.00 -0.08
CA CYS A 71 -3.61 -1.78 -0.45
C CYS A 71 -4.12 -2.90 -1.37
N LEU A 72 -3.37 -3.21 -2.43
CA LEU A 72 -3.70 -4.27 -3.38
C LEU A 72 -3.70 -5.67 -2.75
N LYS A 73 -2.84 -5.91 -1.74
CA LYS A 73 -2.86 -7.18 -1.00
C LYS A 73 -4.24 -7.49 -0.39
N HIS A 74 -5.01 -6.48 0.00
CA HIS A 74 -6.32 -6.69 0.61
C HIS A 74 -7.38 -7.21 -0.38
N THR A 75 -7.07 -7.22 -1.68
CA THR A 75 -7.96 -7.74 -2.73
C THR A 75 -7.56 -9.15 -3.20
N ILE A 76 -6.64 -9.82 -2.50
CA ILE A 76 -6.11 -11.15 -2.85
C ILE A 76 -6.18 -12.08 -1.63
N HIS A 77 -6.63 -13.32 -1.84
CA HIS A 77 -6.69 -14.35 -0.79
C HIS A 77 -5.31 -14.81 -0.30
N GLY A 78 -5.24 -15.16 0.99
CA GLY A 78 -4.04 -15.74 1.60
C GLY A 78 -3.04 -14.68 2.05
N ASP A 79 -1.89 -15.10 2.55
CA ASP A 79 -1.00 -14.19 3.29
C ASP A 79 0.01 -13.47 2.39
N PHE A 80 0.39 -14.08 1.26
CA PHE A 80 1.43 -13.56 0.38
C PHE A 80 0.94 -12.44 -0.53
N ASN A 81 1.80 -11.43 -0.74
CA ASN A 81 1.57 -10.42 -1.76
C ASN A 81 1.93 -10.99 -3.14
N LEU A 82 0.92 -11.15 -4.00
CA LEU A 82 1.07 -11.66 -5.37
C LEU A 82 0.95 -10.55 -6.43
N VAL A 83 0.98 -9.29 -5.99
CA VAL A 83 0.85 -8.11 -6.85
C VAL A 83 2.16 -7.83 -7.58
N SER A 84 2.09 -7.50 -8.88
CA SER A 84 3.25 -7.11 -9.68
C SER A 84 3.66 -5.66 -9.44
N VAL A 85 4.91 -5.31 -9.74
CA VAL A 85 5.40 -3.92 -9.65
C VAL A 85 4.56 -2.98 -10.51
N GLU A 86 4.20 -3.43 -11.71
CA GLU A 86 3.39 -2.66 -12.66
C GLU A 86 2.00 -2.37 -12.09
N GLU A 87 1.33 -3.34 -11.46
CA GLU A 87 0.03 -3.14 -10.81
C GLU A 87 0.12 -2.08 -9.70
N VAL A 88 1.17 -2.12 -8.89
CA VAL A 88 1.42 -1.11 -7.84
C VAL A 88 1.60 0.27 -8.45
N GLU A 89 2.44 0.39 -9.48
CA GLU A 89 2.69 1.67 -10.14
C GLU A 89 1.45 2.22 -10.85
N GLN A 90 0.60 1.36 -11.41
CA GLN A 90 -0.68 1.78 -11.99
C GLN A 90 -1.61 2.35 -10.92
N LEU A 91 -1.72 1.70 -9.75
CA LEU A 91 -2.50 2.23 -8.63
C LEU A 91 -1.93 3.57 -8.12
N MET A 92 -0.61 3.75 -8.12
CA MET A 92 0.02 5.01 -7.75
C MET A 92 -0.26 6.15 -8.75
N LYS A 93 -0.51 5.84 -10.03
CA LYS A 93 -0.83 6.80 -11.10
C LYS A 93 -2.33 7.10 -11.20
N GLY A 94 -3.17 6.15 -10.77
CA GLY A 94 -4.62 6.21 -10.86
C GLY A 94 -5.31 6.95 -9.71
N ASP A 95 -6.64 6.97 -9.77
CA ASP A 95 -7.48 7.57 -8.74
C ASP A 95 -7.45 6.70 -7.47
N ALA A 96 -7.30 7.30 -6.28
CA ALA A 96 -7.06 6.61 -5.01
C ALA A 96 -8.22 5.72 -4.50
N SER A 97 -9.27 5.53 -5.31
CA SER A 97 -10.19 4.42 -5.16
C SER A 97 -9.41 3.13 -5.46
N GLY A 98 -9.27 2.21 -4.50
CA GLY A 98 -8.55 0.94 -4.68
C GLY A 98 -9.18 -0.05 -5.69
N ARG A 99 -9.79 0.46 -6.75
CA ARG A 99 -10.35 -0.30 -7.87
C ARG A 99 -9.19 -0.83 -8.70
N VAL A 100 -8.92 -2.12 -8.52
CA VAL A 100 -7.99 -2.87 -9.36
C VAL A 100 -8.61 -2.99 -10.74
N VAL A 101 -7.98 -2.38 -11.75
CA VAL A 101 -8.27 -2.64 -13.16
C VAL A 101 -7.39 -3.81 -13.57
N ARG A 102 -8.01 -4.93 -13.92
CA ARG A 102 -7.35 -6.12 -14.48
C ARG A 102 -7.61 -6.21 -15.97
#